data_AF-A0AAW7Y4C0-F1
#
_entry.id   AF-A0AAW7Y4C0-F1
#
_cell.length_a   1.000
_cell.length_b   1.000
_cell.length_c   1.000
_cell.angle_alpha   90.00
_cell.angle_beta   90.00
_cell.angle_gamma   90.00
#
_symmetry.space_group_name_H-M   'P 1'
#
loop_
_entity.id
_entity.type
_entity.pdbx_description
1 polymer ?
#
loop_
_entity_poly.entity_id
_entity_poly.type
_entity_poly.pdbx_seq_one_letter_code
_entity_poly.pdbx_strand_id
1 'polypeptide(L)'
;MVSKKRKAKQQAHNNQGVDVVQLPTPVSETATDLGRGTIRDNALKAAVTSKLFTTRVVQAKKGKGSFSRKDKFKGREPYSMVFAVAA
;
A
#
# COMPACT_ATOMS: atom_id res chain seq x y z
N MET A 1 36.84 -42.76 27.33
CA MET A 1 35.83 -42.88 26.26
C MET A 1 34.51 -42.23 26.72
N VAL A 2 33.90 -41.44 25.83
CA VAL A 2 32.54 -40.87 25.82
C VAL A 2 32.25 -39.62 26.69
N SER A 3 32.51 -38.49 26.03
CA SER A 3 32.03 -37.13 26.29
C SER A 3 30.50 -37.01 26.25
N LYS A 4 29.90 -36.22 27.16
CA LYS A 4 28.54 -35.67 26.96
C LYS A 4 28.45 -34.22 27.45
N LYS A 5 28.91 -33.29 26.60
CA LYS A 5 28.45 -31.88 26.59
C LYS A 5 26.93 -31.88 26.42
N ARG A 6 26.17 -31.58 27.48
CA ARG A 6 24.71 -31.47 27.40
C ARG A 6 24.31 -30.04 26.97
N LYS A 7 24.06 -29.93 25.66
CA LYS A 7 22.89 -29.27 25.05
C LYS A 7 22.56 -27.86 25.56
N ALA A 8 23.18 -26.85 24.94
CA ALA A 8 22.60 -25.51 24.87
C ALA A 8 21.21 -25.63 24.21
N LYS A 9 20.23 -25.10 24.91
CA LYS A 9 18.81 -25.06 24.58
C LYS A 9 18.62 -24.19 23.33
N GLN A 10 18.80 -24.77 22.15
CA GLN A 10 18.29 -24.22 20.90
C GLN A 10 16.77 -24.14 21.05
N GLN A 11 16.27 -22.96 21.37
CA GLN A 11 14.86 -22.65 21.15
C GLN A 11 14.71 -22.59 19.64
N ALA A 12 14.31 -23.72 19.06
CA ALA A 12 13.82 -23.79 17.71
C ALA A 12 12.62 -22.83 17.64
N HIS A 13 12.83 -21.67 17.03
CA HIS A 13 11.71 -20.88 16.58
C HIS A 13 10.93 -21.77 15.63
N ASN A 14 9.71 -22.09 16.07
CA ASN A 14 8.66 -22.72 15.28
C ASN A 14 8.48 -21.92 13.99
N ASN A 15 9.26 -22.25 12.96
CA ASN A 15 8.86 -22.02 11.58
C ASN A 15 7.84 -23.13 11.28
N GLN A 16 6.64 -22.97 11.85
CA GLN A 16 5.45 -23.61 11.32
C GLN A 16 5.35 -23.08 9.90
N GLY A 17 5.84 -23.87 8.94
CA GLY A 17 5.54 -23.67 7.54
C GLY A 17 4.04 -23.78 7.43
N VAL A 18 3.37 -22.63 7.41
CA VAL A 18 2.01 -22.59 6.92
C VAL A 18 2.17 -22.83 5.44
N ASP A 19 1.84 -24.02 4.98
CA ASP A 19 1.68 -24.31 3.57
C ASP A 19 0.56 -23.39 3.07
N VAL A 20 0.97 -22.21 2.60
CA VAL A 20 0.07 -21.26 1.94
C VAL A 20 -0.37 -21.99 0.68
N VAL A 21 -1.57 -22.57 0.74
CA VAL A 21 -2.27 -23.12 -0.42
C VAL A 21 -2.24 -22.05 -1.50
N GLN A 22 -1.44 -22.29 -2.54
CA GLN A 22 -1.23 -21.36 -3.64
C GLN A 22 -2.52 -21.29 -4.46
N LEU A 23 -3.44 -20.42 -4.04
CA LEU A 23 -4.57 -20.03 -4.88
C LEU A 23 -3.99 -19.27 -6.11
N PRO A 24 -4.46 -19.56 -7.34
CA PRO A 24 -3.99 -18.88 -8.53
C PRO A 24 -4.55 -17.45 -8.58
N THR A 25 -3.99 -16.57 -7.77
CA THR A 25 -4.17 -15.13 -7.93
C THR A 25 -3.21 -14.67 -9.02
N PRO A 26 -3.65 -13.90 -10.03
CA PRO A 26 -2.73 -13.26 -10.96
C PRO A 26 -1.90 -12.25 -10.16
N VAL A 27 -0.73 -12.68 -9.71
CA VAL A 27 0.24 -11.81 -9.04
C VAL A 27 0.82 -10.94 -10.15
N SER A 28 0.14 -9.82 -10.44
CA SER A 28 0.67 -8.84 -11.36
C SER A 28 1.97 -8.32 -10.76
N GLU A 29 3.10 -8.71 -11.35
CA GLU A 29 4.45 -8.30 -10.95
C GLU A 29 4.69 -6.82 -11.30
N THR A 30 3.95 -5.93 -10.65
CA THR A 30 4.18 -4.49 -10.78
C THR A 30 5.18 -4.05 -9.72
N ALA A 31 6.46 -4.04 -10.07
CA ALA A 31 7.51 -3.48 -9.22
C ALA A 31 7.22 -1.98 -9.01
N THR A 32 7.00 -1.58 -7.75
CA THR A 32 6.70 -0.19 -7.39
C THR A 32 7.90 0.42 -6.67
N ASP A 33 8.35 1.60 -7.11
CA ASP A 33 9.47 2.30 -6.48
C ASP A 33 9.04 2.93 -5.13
N LEU A 34 9.72 2.55 -4.06
CA LEU A 34 9.47 3.02 -2.70
C LEU A 34 10.31 4.25 -2.34
N GLY A 35 11.34 4.60 -3.12
CA GLY A 35 12.24 5.73 -2.85
C GLY A 35 13.05 5.62 -1.55
N ARG A 36 13.23 4.40 -1.03
CA ARG A 36 13.95 4.12 0.24
C ARG A 36 15.34 3.50 0.04
N GLY A 37 15.78 3.32 -1.21
CA GLY A 37 17.02 2.61 -1.54
C GLY A 37 16.95 1.12 -1.15
N THR A 38 18.08 0.52 -0.76
CA THR A 38 18.15 -0.87 -0.32
C THR A 38 17.66 -1.03 1.12
N ILE A 39 16.57 -1.78 1.29
CA ILE A 39 15.99 -2.07 2.61
C ILE A 39 16.77 -3.23 3.25
N ARG A 40 17.38 -2.99 4.42
CA ARG A 40 18.19 -3.99 5.15
C ARG A 40 17.44 -4.69 6.28
N ASP A 41 16.46 -4.02 6.88
CA ASP A 41 15.75 -4.52 8.07
C ASP A 41 14.41 -5.17 7.71
N ASN A 42 13.34 -4.38 7.56
CA ASN A 42 11.99 -4.88 7.35
C ASN A 42 11.32 -4.19 6.15
N ALA A 43 10.88 -4.99 5.18
CA ALA A 43 10.23 -4.54 3.95
C ALA A 43 8.89 -3.85 4.20
N LEU A 44 8.03 -4.39 5.07
CA LEU A 44 6.70 -3.83 5.34
C LEU A 44 6.80 -2.49 6.06
N LYS A 45 7.72 -2.34 7.01
CA LYS A 45 7.95 -1.04 7.70
C LYS A 45 8.41 0.04 6.71
N ALA A 46 9.30 -0.32 5.79
CA ALA A 46 9.77 0.59 4.75
C ALA A 46 8.65 0.94 3.76
N ALA A 47 7.82 -0.05 3.39
CA ALA A 47 6.67 0.17 2.52
C ALA A 47 5.66 1.12 3.16
N VAL A 48 5.18 0.85 4.38
CA VAL A 48 4.16 1.66 5.08
C VAL A 48 4.61 3.12 5.27
N THR A 49 5.90 3.36 5.45
CA THR A 49 6.45 4.72 5.61
C THR A 49 6.89 5.37 4.29
N SER A 50 6.71 4.71 3.16
CA SER A 50 6.99 5.27 1.82
C SER A 50 5.87 6.19 1.34
N LYS A 51 6.10 6.86 0.19
CA LYS A 51 5.11 7.75 -0.44
C LYS A 51 3.82 7.03 -0.83
N LEU A 52 3.86 5.72 -1.05
CA LEU A 52 2.71 4.93 -1.48
C LEU A 52 1.57 4.95 -0.45
N PHE A 53 1.90 4.84 0.83
CA PHE A 53 0.93 4.69 1.91
C PHE A 53 0.73 5.99 2.71
N THR A 54 0.76 7.12 2.02
CA THR A 54 0.48 8.43 2.63
C THR A 54 -1.03 8.64 2.83
N THR A 55 -1.39 9.32 3.91
CA THR A 55 -2.78 9.70 4.18
C THR A 55 -3.28 10.67 3.12
N ARG A 56 -4.28 10.27 2.34
CA ARG A 56 -4.88 11.13 1.32
C ARG A 56 -6.00 11.96 1.94
N VAL A 57 -5.87 13.28 1.88
CA VAL A 57 -6.89 14.21 2.35
C VAL A 57 -7.76 14.62 1.16
N VAL A 58 -9.06 14.41 1.26
CA VAL A 58 -10.04 14.83 0.24
C VAL A 58 -10.51 16.24 0.56
N GLN A 59 -10.66 17.07 -0.47
CA GLN A 59 -11.23 18.40 -0.30
C GLN A 59 -12.70 18.30 0.14
N ALA A 60 -13.04 19.01 1.21
CA ALA A 60 -14.42 19.06 1.70
C ALA A 60 -15.35 19.74 0.68
N LYS A 61 -16.60 19.29 0.61
CA LYS A 61 -17.62 19.90 -0.27
C LYS A 61 -18.19 21.21 0.28
N LYS A 62 -18.19 21.38 1.60
CA LYS A 62 -18.69 22.57 2.32
C LYS A 62 -17.83 22.84 3.56
N GLY A 63 -17.79 24.09 4.03
CA GLY A 63 -17.08 24.48 5.25
C GLY A 63 -15.61 24.88 5.05
N LYS A 64 -14.75 24.54 6.01
CA LYS A 64 -13.32 24.91 5.96
C LYS A 64 -12.60 24.12 4.86
N GLY A 65 -11.84 24.83 4.02
CA GLY A 65 -11.09 24.21 2.91
C GLY A 65 -11.95 23.81 1.71
N SER A 66 -13.25 24.13 1.70
CA SER A 66 -14.13 23.81 0.56
C SER A 66 -14.19 24.90 -0.51
N PHE A 67 -13.64 26.09 -0.25
CA PHE A 67 -13.68 27.19 -1.21
C PHE A 67 -12.75 26.92 -2.39
N SER A 68 -13.30 26.95 -3.60
CA SER A 68 -12.54 26.94 -4.86
C SER A 68 -12.73 28.27 -5.58
N ARG A 69 -11.66 28.85 -6.14
CA ARG A 69 -11.76 30.08 -6.96
C ARG A 69 -12.46 29.82 -8.30
N LYS A 70 -12.41 28.59 -8.79
CA LYS A 70 -12.99 28.16 -10.07
C LYS A 70 -13.85 26.94 -9.84
N ASP A 71 -15.15 27.08 -10.07
CA ASP A 71 -16.07 25.95 -10.02
C ASP A 71 -15.94 25.11 -11.29
N LYS A 72 -16.19 23.80 -11.16
CA LYS A 72 -16.03 22.83 -12.26
C LYS A 72 -16.85 23.20 -13.51
N PHE A 73 -17.97 23.89 -13.35
CA PHE A 73 -18.92 24.21 -14.42
C PHE A 73 -19.27 25.70 -14.51
N LYS A 74 -18.35 26.59 -14.15
CA LYS A 74 -18.62 28.04 -14.23
C LYS A 74 -18.99 28.45 -15.66
N GLY A 75 -20.23 28.92 -15.87
CA GLY A 75 -20.75 29.34 -17.17
C GLY A 75 -21.27 28.21 -18.08
N ARG A 76 -21.49 26.99 -17.55
CA ARG A 76 -22.13 25.90 -18.29
C ARG A 76 -23.38 25.39 -17.57
N GLU A 77 -24.40 25.10 -18.36
CA GLU A 77 -25.68 24.59 -17.89
C GLU A 77 -25.56 23.14 -17.38
N PRO A 78 -26.30 22.74 -16.34
CA PRO A 78 -26.14 21.42 -15.70
C PRO A 78 -26.47 20.25 -16.65
N TYR A 79 -27.31 20.48 -17.65
CA TYR A 79 -27.74 19.47 -18.63
C TYR A 79 -26.79 19.29 -19.82
N SER A 80 -25.80 20.17 -20.02
CA SER A 80 -24.87 20.05 -21.16
C SER A 80 -23.78 18.98 -20.96
N MET A 81 -23.85 18.18 -19.89
CA MET A 81 -22.78 17.31 -19.43
C MET A 81 -22.99 15.82 -19.72
N VAL A 82 -24.20 15.37 -20.10
CA VAL A 82 -24.55 13.93 -20.08
C VAL A 82 -24.02 13.15 -21.31
N PHE A 83 -23.62 13.81 -22.41
CA PHE A 83 -23.27 13.13 -23.68
C PHE A 83 -21.85 13.33 -24.21
N ALA A 84 -20.92 13.94 -23.46
CA ALA A 84 -19.59 14.28 -23.97
C ALA A 84 -18.43 13.34 -23.56
N VAL A 85 -18.70 12.03 -23.34
CA VAL A 85 -17.67 11.01 -22.98
C VAL A 85 -17.76 9.76 -23.86
N ALA A 86 -18.21 9.88 -25.12
CA ALA A 86 -18.09 8.81 -26.11
C ALA A 86 -18.02 9.42 -27.53
N ALA A 87 -16.87 9.98 -27.88
CA ALA A 87 -16.43 10.25 -29.26
C ALA A 87 -14.90 10.40 -29.27
#